data_AF-A0A839U2N1-F1
#
_entry.id   AF-A0A839U2N1-F1
#
_cell.length_a   1.000
_cell.length_b   1.000
_cell.length_c   1.000
_cell.angle_alpha   90.00
_cell.angle_beta   90.00
_cell.angle_gamma   90.00
#
_symmetry.space_group_name_H-M   'P 1'
#
loop_
_entity.id
_entity.type
_entity.pdbx_description
1 polymer ?
#
loop_
_entity_poly.entity_id
_entity_poly.type
_entity_poly.pdbx_seq_one_letter_code
_entity_poly.pdbx_strand_id
1 'polypeptide(L)'
;MSRPPIRKRAFIPSWKRALRFKGTKRRLAPRRRQAPPGRRGRNTKQRYGSAHPKRPAVVVPAADLLHLPAEDIREAARPEPEVNIQAGLEEAYRAGYAEGVEETVASHLPPYTVLPEIGAKEVIAAGLQVYREQWLLLLRPEEVYGRMEHALAYGQPLSVVRLGDGELLALAHDTVLPLEEVRQKGRFLTNAGMTLPDPQARDMLAESLRTAGIIGIPHSRLPTFQGLLFPVLRHYGISYRSLTLTTSTINYALHEHGLLQQLLPGKRLLLIGDRASELADVFRASAALNIAGVISPVRGFHDIPKVMAEAAGCEFDLAVVASGIPAVVICERIASQLGKVALDFGHLADKLASGETPYVRK
;
A
#
# COMPACT_ATOMS: atom_id res chain seq x y z
N MET A 1 -6.17 -72.18 18.33
CA MET A 1 -5.79 -71.94 16.92
C MET A 1 -5.51 -70.45 16.77
N SER A 2 -4.23 -70.12 16.64
CA SER A 2 -3.68 -68.76 16.75
C SER A 2 -3.38 -68.20 15.36
N ARG A 3 -3.89 -67.01 15.03
CA ARG A 3 -3.50 -66.27 13.81
C ARG A 3 -2.35 -65.29 14.14
N PRO A 4 -1.31 -65.19 13.29
CA PRO A 4 -0.18 -64.29 13.54
C PRO A 4 -0.49 -62.86 13.03
N PRO A 5 0.20 -61.82 13.55
CA PRO A 5 0.00 -60.45 13.12
C PRO A 5 0.84 -60.11 11.86
N ILE A 6 0.21 -59.40 10.93
CA ILE A 6 0.78 -58.89 9.69
C ILE A 6 1.61 -57.63 9.99
N ARG A 7 2.92 -57.68 9.72
CA ARG A 7 3.82 -56.50 9.74
C ARG A 7 3.63 -55.68 8.46
N LYS A 8 3.14 -54.45 8.56
CA LYS A 8 3.20 -53.45 7.48
C LYS A 8 4.54 -52.72 7.51
N ARG A 9 5.33 -52.86 6.44
CA ARG A 9 6.56 -52.09 6.17
C ARG A 9 6.18 -50.66 5.79
N ALA A 10 6.87 -49.68 6.39
CA ALA A 10 6.77 -48.27 6.03
C ALA A 10 7.41 -48.02 4.66
N PHE A 11 6.66 -47.33 3.79
CA PHE A 11 7.09 -46.87 2.48
C PHE A 11 7.75 -45.49 2.66
N ILE A 12 9.04 -45.37 2.30
CA ILE A 12 9.81 -44.12 2.37
C ILE A 12 10.00 -43.59 0.94
N PRO A 13 9.41 -42.44 0.56
CA PRO A 13 9.55 -41.88 -0.79
C PRO A 13 10.96 -41.33 -1.08
N SER A 14 11.43 -41.59 -2.31
CA SER A 14 12.81 -41.50 -2.79
C SER A 14 13.21 -40.14 -3.38
N TRP A 15 13.30 -39.09 -2.57
CA TRP A 15 13.82 -37.78 -3.02
C TRP A 15 15.14 -37.35 -2.33
N LYS A 16 15.74 -38.20 -1.48
CA LYS A 16 17.05 -37.95 -0.83
C LYS A 16 18.23 -38.66 -1.52
N ARG A 17 18.39 -38.49 -2.83
CA ARG A 17 19.64 -38.85 -3.56
C ARG A 17 19.95 -37.82 -4.64
N ALA A 18 20.46 -36.65 -4.24
CA ALA A 18 21.21 -35.76 -5.14
C ALA A 18 22.00 -34.72 -4.33
N LEU A 19 22.98 -35.15 -3.53
CA LEU A 19 24.00 -34.27 -2.98
C LEU A 19 25.32 -35.03 -2.95
N ARG A 20 26.11 -34.92 -4.03
CA ARG A 20 27.55 -35.19 -4.06
C ARG A 20 28.13 -34.75 -5.40
N PHE A 21 28.66 -33.53 -5.46
CA PHE A 21 29.84 -33.23 -6.27
C PHE A 21 30.63 -32.11 -5.56
N LYS A 22 31.81 -32.46 -5.05
CA LYS A 22 32.89 -31.55 -4.66
C LYS A 22 33.81 -31.40 -5.87
N GLY A 23 34.26 -30.17 -6.17
CA GLY A 23 35.26 -29.96 -7.22
C GLY A 23 35.64 -28.51 -7.50
N THR A 24 36.39 -27.90 -6.57
CA THR A 24 37.53 -26.97 -6.79
C THR A 24 37.44 -25.72 -7.71
N LYS A 25 37.55 -24.57 -7.04
CA LYS A 25 38.40 -23.38 -7.32
C LYS A 25 38.63 -22.94 -8.78
N ARG A 26 38.11 -21.75 -9.11
CA ARG A 26 38.89 -20.68 -9.77
C ARG A 26 38.31 -19.30 -9.46
N ARG A 27 39.10 -18.48 -8.73
CA ARG A 27 38.91 -17.04 -8.59
C ARG A 27 39.31 -16.37 -9.91
N LEU A 28 38.46 -15.50 -10.45
CA LEU A 28 38.83 -14.48 -11.43
C LEU A 28 38.18 -13.16 -11.01
N ALA A 29 39.02 -12.21 -10.61
CA ALA A 29 38.69 -10.82 -10.34
C ALA A 29 38.74 -10.00 -11.67
N PRO A 30 38.24 -8.75 -11.69
CA PRO A 30 37.52 -8.20 -12.83
C PRO A 30 38.42 -7.55 -13.88
N ARG A 31 38.12 -7.77 -15.16
CA ARG A 31 38.72 -7.03 -16.28
C ARG A 31 37.98 -5.69 -16.47
N ARG A 32 38.65 -4.62 -16.03
CA ARG A 32 38.46 -3.24 -16.49
C ARG A 32 38.40 -3.20 -18.02
N ARG A 33 37.32 -2.66 -18.60
CA ARG A 33 37.32 -2.13 -19.97
C ARG A 33 37.58 -0.63 -19.89
N GLN A 34 38.75 -0.26 -20.40
CA GLN A 34 39.20 1.10 -20.66
C GLN A 34 38.42 1.67 -21.85
N ALA A 35 37.99 2.92 -21.74
CA ALA A 35 37.50 3.72 -22.85
C ALA A 35 38.69 4.29 -23.68
N PRO A 36 38.58 4.43 -25.01
CA PRO A 36 39.53 5.20 -25.80
C PRO A 36 39.15 6.70 -25.91
N PRO A 37 40.05 7.56 -26.40
CA PRO A 37 40.28 8.88 -25.82
C PRO A 37 39.73 10.08 -26.61
N GLY A 38 39.43 11.15 -25.85
CA GLY A 38 39.78 12.56 -26.07
C GLY A 38 39.73 13.18 -27.48
N ARG A 39 38.84 14.16 -27.64
CA ARG A 39 39.16 15.39 -28.38
C ARG A 39 39.02 16.61 -27.47
N ARG A 40 40.16 17.25 -27.22
CA ARG A 40 40.32 18.58 -26.63
C ARG A 40 39.90 19.63 -27.66
N GLY A 41 39.13 20.63 -27.23
CA GLY A 41 38.78 21.80 -28.04
C GLY A 41 38.42 23.00 -27.15
N ARG A 42 39.47 23.66 -26.63
CA ARG A 42 39.60 25.07 -26.21
C ARG A 42 38.45 25.76 -25.44
N ASN A 43 38.77 26.03 -24.17
CA ASN A 43 38.33 27.20 -23.41
C ASN A 43 38.69 28.52 -24.12
N THR A 44 37.73 29.45 -24.19
CA THR A 44 37.99 30.88 -24.06
C THR A 44 36.91 31.50 -23.17
N LYS A 45 37.33 31.89 -21.96
CA LYS A 45 36.56 32.76 -21.06
C LYS A 45 36.56 34.18 -21.65
N GLN A 46 35.40 34.81 -21.73
CA GLN A 46 35.33 36.26 -21.71
C GLN A 46 34.12 36.71 -20.89
N ARG A 47 34.43 37.41 -19.79
CA ARG A 47 33.52 38.14 -18.91
C ARG A 47 33.07 39.41 -19.63
N TYR A 48 31.77 39.67 -19.67
CA TYR A 48 31.13 41.00 -19.64
C TYR A 48 29.70 40.72 -19.10
N GLY A 49 29.21 41.34 -18.04
CA GLY A 49 29.12 42.78 -17.83
C GLY A 49 27.65 43.14 -17.98
N SER A 50 26.95 43.30 -16.86
CA SER A 50 25.55 43.70 -16.74
C SER A 50 25.29 45.07 -17.38
N ALA A 51 24.35 45.15 -18.33
CA ALA A 51 23.70 46.40 -18.71
C ALA A 51 22.35 46.10 -19.41
N HIS A 52 21.24 46.47 -18.76
CA HIS A 52 19.91 46.49 -19.37
C HIS A 52 19.77 47.69 -20.32
N PRO A 53 19.35 47.50 -21.59
CA PRO A 53 19.02 48.62 -22.46
C PRO A 53 17.59 49.10 -22.21
N LYS A 54 17.43 50.40 -21.94
CA LYS A 54 16.15 51.12 -21.90
C LYS A 54 15.51 51.11 -23.29
N ARG A 55 14.23 50.75 -23.38
CA ARG A 55 13.41 50.89 -24.60
C ARG A 55 12.98 52.35 -24.78
N PRO A 56 12.98 52.88 -26.02
CA PRO A 56 12.52 54.22 -26.32
C PRO A 56 10.99 54.34 -26.25
N ALA A 57 10.50 55.50 -25.79
CA ALA A 57 9.10 55.84 -25.77
C ALA A 57 8.58 56.06 -27.21
N VAL A 58 7.59 55.27 -27.61
CA VAL A 58 6.83 55.48 -28.85
C VAL A 58 5.63 56.35 -28.51
N VAL A 59 5.61 57.57 -29.05
CA VAL A 59 4.44 58.45 -29.05
C VAL A 59 3.50 57.96 -30.15
N VAL A 60 2.31 57.51 -29.77
CA VAL A 60 1.23 57.17 -30.70
C VAL A 60 0.36 58.42 -30.87
N PRO A 61 0.12 58.92 -32.09
CA PRO A 61 -0.80 60.02 -32.33
C PRO A 61 -2.25 59.55 -32.10
N ALA A 62 -3.09 60.45 -31.59
CA ALA A 62 -4.51 60.20 -31.41
C ALA A 62 -5.16 59.86 -32.76
N ALA A 63 -5.75 58.67 -32.87
CA ALA A 63 -6.57 58.26 -34.00
C ALA A 63 -8.04 58.49 -33.65
N ASP A 64 -8.74 59.09 -34.60
CA ASP A 64 -10.17 59.41 -34.59
C ASP A 64 -11.05 58.24 -34.13
N LEU A 65 -11.95 58.54 -33.19
CA LEU A 65 -13.01 57.65 -32.75
C LEU A 65 -14.06 57.51 -33.86
N LEU A 66 -13.96 56.44 -34.65
CA LEU A 66 -15.09 55.94 -35.41
C LEU A 66 -16.11 55.34 -34.43
N HIS A 67 -17.24 56.03 -34.25
CA HIS A 67 -18.40 55.52 -33.52
C HIS A 67 -18.99 54.31 -34.25
N LEU A 68 -18.82 53.12 -33.67
CA LEU A 68 -19.63 51.94 -34.04
C LEU A 68 -21.03 52.07 -33.42
N PRO A 69 -22.11 51.73 -34.16
CA PRO A 69 -23.47 51.81 -33.66
C PRO A 69 -23.74 50.80 -32.53
N ALA A 70 -24.59 51.20 -31.58
CA ALA A 70 -24.82 50.52 -30.30
C ALA A 70 -25.42 49.09 -30.39
N GLU A 71 -25.78 48.61 -31.58
CA GLU A 71 -26.28 47.24 -31.76
C GLU A 71 -25.14 46.21 -31.81
N ASP A 72 -23.95 46.57 -32.30
CA ASP A 72 -22.78 45.66 -32.32
C ASP A 72 -22.19 45.41 -30.92
N ILE A 73 -22.42 46.32 -29.98
CA ILE A 73 -21.93 46.21 -28.58
C ILE A 73 -22.79 45.21 -27.78
N ARG A 74 -24.05 44.98 -28.17
CA ARG A 74 -24.94 44.05 -27.47
C ARG A 74 -24.69 42.59 -27.82
N GLU A 75 -24.09 42.30 -28.97
CA GLU A 75 -23.68 40.93 -29.33
C GLU A 75 -22.33 40.54 -28.71
N ALA A 76 -21.46 41.52 -28.45
CA ALA A 76 -20.17 41.34 -27.75
C ALA A 76 -20.29 41.22 -26.21
N ALA A 77 -21.49 41.38 -25.65
CA ALA A 77 -21.77 41.31 -24.21
C ALA A 77 -22.55 40.06 -23.79
N ARG A 78 -22.54 38.99 -24.61
CA ARG A 78 -22.92 37.67 -24.11
C ARG A 78 -21.82 37.22 -23.13
N PRO A 79 -22.14 36.83 -21.89
CA PRO A 79 -21.15 36.16 -21.06
C PRO A 79 -20.68 34.94 -21.85
N GLU A 80 -19.38 34.85 -22.13
CA GLU A 80 -18.82 33.61 -22.65
C GLU A 80 -19.23 32.49 -21.70
N PRO A 81 -19.68 31.34 -22.21
CA PRO A 81 -20.01 30.22 -21.34
C PRO A 81 -18.76 29.96 -20.47
N GLU A 82 -18.92 29.96 -19.15
CA GLU A 82 -17.84 29.57 -18.24
C GLU A 82 -17.37 28.18 -18.66
N VAL A 83 -16.29 28.12 -19.41
CA VAL A 83 -15.70 26.86 -19.86
C VAL A 83 -15.19 26.20 -18.60
N ASN A 84 -15.89 25.16 -18.17
CA ASN A 84 -15.47 24.36 -17.03
C ASN A 84 -14.23 23.56 -17.46
N ILE A 85 -13.06 24.17 -17.31
CA ILE A 85 -11.74 23.63 -17.69
C ILE A 85 -11.54 22.24 -17.05
N GLN A 86 -12.02 22.04 -15.82
CA GLN A 86 -11.93 20.78 -15.11
C GLN A 86 -12.80 19.69 -15.76
N ALA A 87 -14.02 20.02 -16.15
CA ALA A 87 -14.89 19.09 -16.88
C ALA A 87 -14.31 18.72 -18.26
N GLY A 88 -13.75 19.71 -18.98
CA GLY A 88 -13.09 19.47 -20.27
C GLY A 88 -11.83 18.59 -20.15
N LEU A 89 -11.02 18.78 -19.10
CA LEU A 89 -9.86 17.94 -18.80
C LEU A 89 -10.26 16.49 -18.48
N GLU A 90 -11.31 16.30 -17.68
CA GLU A 90 -11.81 14.96 -17.36
C GLU A 90 -12.39 14.25 -18.59
N GLU A 91 -13.11 14.96 -19.44
CA GLU A 91 -13.67 14.41 -20.67
C GLU A 91 -12.57 14.01 -21.64
N ALA A 92 -11.57 14.87 -21.86
CA ALA A 92 -10.39 14.55 -22.67
C ALA A 92 -9.61 13.35 -22.12
N TYR A 93 -9.44 13.26 -20.79
CA TYR A 93 -8.81 12.12 -20.16
C TYR A 93 -9.59 10.82 -20.38
N ARG A 94 -10.92 10.84 -20.21
CA ARG A 94 -11.78 9.66 -20.46
C ARG A 94 -11.73 9.23 -21.92
N ALA A 95 -11.76 10.19 -22.84
CA ALA A 95 -11.66 9.92 -24.28
C ALA A 95 -10.32 9.26 -24.63
N GLY A 96 -9.19 9.86 -24.19
CA GLY A 96 -7.87 9.29 -24.44
C GLY A 96 -7.65 7.93 -23.77
N TYR A 97 -8.24 7.70 -22.58
CA TYR A 97 -8.23 6.39 -21.94
C TYR A 97 -9.00 5.35 -22.76
N ALA A 98 -10.21 5.68 -23.22
CA ALA A 98 -11.02 4.77 -24.02
C ALA A 98 -10.32 4.41 -25.34
N GLU A 99 -9.80 5.42 -26.05
CA GLU A 99 -9.05 5.24 -27.28
C GLU A 99 -7.80 4.37 -27.08
N GLY A 100 -7.00 4.65 -26.05
CA GLY A 100 -5.78 3.87 -25.77
C GLY A 100 -6.05 2.41 -25.42
N VAL A 101 -7.19 2.11 -24.76
CA VAL A 101 -7.59 0.73 -24.45
C VAL A 101 -8.02 -0.02 -25.72
N GLU A 102 -8.75 0.64 -26.63
CA GLU A 102 -9.10 0.08 -27.95
C GLU A 102 -7.86 -0.11 -28.83
N GLU A 103 -6.96 0.87 -28.87
CA GLU A 103 -5.69 0.77 -29.62
C GLU A 103 -4.83 -0.39 -29.10
N THR A 104 -4.82 -0.61 -27.78
CA THR A 104 -4.13 -1.75 -27.19
C THR A 104 -4.69 -3.07 -27.72
N VAL A 105 -6.02 -3.24 -27.77
CA VAL A 105 -6.65 -4.44 -28.32
C VAL A 105 -6.33 -4.58 -29.82
N ALA A 106 -6.45 -3.50 -30.59
CA ALA A 106 -6.13 -3.49 -32.01
C ALA A 106 -4.67 -3.90 -32.29
N SER A 107 -3.72 -3.46 -31.46
CA SER A 107 -2.30 -3.81 -31.59
C SER A 107 -1.99 -5.31 -31.43
N HIS A 108 -2.92 -6.07 -30.84
CA HIS A 108 -2.81 -7.51 -30.66
C HIS A 108 -3.57 -8.32 -31.72
N LEU A 109 -4.33 -7.68 -32.61
CA LEU A 109 -4.98 -8.37 -33.72
C LEU A 109 -3.95 -8.77 -34.78
N PRO A 110 -4.03 -9.99 -35.36
CA PRO A 110 -3.18 -10.37 -36.47
C PRO A 110 -3.36 -9.44 -37.68
N PRO A 111 -2.35 -9.31 -38.55
CA PRO A 111 -2.49 -8.59 -39.81
C PRO A 111 -3.71 -9.07 -40.60
N TYR A 112 -4.39 -8.14 -41.28
CA TYR A 112 -5.58 -8.41 -42.11
C TYR A 112 -6.78 -9.02 -41.36
N THR A 113 -6.91 -8.72 -40.06
CA THR A 113 -8.04 -9.16 -39.23
C THR A 113 -8.80 -7.94 -38.70
N VAL A 114 -10.12 -8.05 -38.62
CA VAL A 114 -10.98 -7.10 -37.90
C VAL A 114 -11.75 -7.83 -36.82
N LEU A 115 -12.00 -7.15 -35.70
CA LEU A 115 -12.86 -7.65 -34.62
C LEU A 115 -14.17 -6.82 -34.64
N PRO A 116 -15.20 -7.26 -35.38
CA PRO A 116 -16.44 -6.49 -35.48
C PRO A 116 -17.26 -6.57 -34.19
N GLU A 117 -17.93 -5.48 -33.83
CA GLU A 117 -18.97 -5.38 -32.78
C GLU A 117 -18.53 -5.67 -31.34
N ILE A 118 -17.30 -6.14 -31.12
CA ILE A 118 -16.74 -6.44 -29.80
C ILE A 118 -15.73 -5.36 -29.43
N GLY A 119 -16.05 -4.56 -28.42
CA GLY A 119 -15.15 -3.55 -27.87
C GLY A 119 -14.11 -4.12 -26.91
N ALA A 120 -13.15 -3.29 -26.53
CA ALA A 120 -12.07 -3.72 -25.65
C ALA A 120 -12.55 -4.14 -24.25
N LYS A 121 -13.67 -3.59 -23.76
CA LYS A 121 -14.26 -4.00 -22.47
C LYS A 121 -14.73 -5.46 -22.51
N GLU A 122 -15.39 -5.87 -23.59
CA GLU A 122 -15.85 -7.23 -23.82
C GLU A 122 -14.66 -8.18 -23.98
N VAL A 123 -13.62 -7.76 -24.72
CA VAL A 123 -12.36 -8.52 -24.83
C VAL A 123 -11.71 -8.72 -23.45
N ILE A 124 -11.61 -7.66 -22.65
CA ILE A 124 -11.06 -7.74 -21.29
C ILE A 124 -11.92 -8.64 -20.40
N ALA A 125 -13.24 -8.50 -20.44
CA ALA A 125 -14.16 -9.32 -19.65
C ALA A 125 -14.03 -10.80 -20.00
N ALA A 126 -14.01 -11.14 -21.29
CA ALA A 126 -13.77 -12.50 -21.77
C ALA A 126 -12.39 -13.01 -21.33
N GLY A 127 -11.35 -12.20 -21.47
CA GLY A 127 -10.00 -12.53 -21.02
C GLY A 127 -9.92 -12.79 -19.52
N LEU A 128 -10.61 -12.00 -18.69
CA LEU A 128 -10.63 -12.22 -17.23
C LEU A 128 -11.23 -13.58 -16.85
N GLN A 129 -12.23 -14.07 -17.60
CA GLN A 129 -12.81 -15.39 -17.35
C GLN A 129 -11.81 -16.53 -17.60
N VAL A 130 -10.87 -16.36 -18.54
CA VAL A 130 -9.80 -17.35 -18.79
C VAL A 130 -8.90 -17.54 -17.56
N TYR A 131 -8.71 -16.50 -16.76
CA TYR A 131 -7.86 -16.53 -15.57
C TYR A 131 -8.63 -16.84 -14.28
N ARG A 132 -9.90 -17.27 -14.35
CA ARG A 132 -10.76 -17.48 -13.18
C ARG A 132 -10.16 -18.39 -12.12
N GLU A 133 -9.56 -19.51 -12.54
CA GLU A 133 -8.89 -20.47 -11.63
C GLU A 133 -7.65 -19.89 -10.94
N GLN A 134 -7.13 -18.76 -11.42
CA GLN A 134 -5.99 -18.08 -10.82
C GLN A 134 -6.41 -16.98 -9.83
N TRP A 135 -7.71 -16.69 -9.73
CA TRP A 135 -8.21 -15.67 -8.81
C TRP A 135 -7.92 -16.05 -7.36
N LEU A 136 -7.54 -15.03 -6.60
CA LEU A 136 -7.27 -15.16 -5.18
C LEU A 136 -8.48 -14.62 -4.42
N LEU A 137 -9.21 -15.52 -3.75
CA LEU A 137 -10.34 -15.13 -2.93
C LEU A 137 -9.83 -14.57 -1.59
N LEU A 138 -10.30 -13.38 -1.25
CA LEU A 138 -9.98 -12.67 -0.02
C LEU A 138 -11.12 -12.84 0.97
N LEU A 139 -10.80 -12.91 2.27
CA LEU A 139 -11.79 -12.90 3.34
C LEU A 139 -12.59 -11.60 3.29
N ARG A 140 -13.91 -11.74 3.40
CA ARG A 140 -14.84 -10.61 3.54
C ARG A 140 -14.81 -10.05 4.97
N PRO A 141 -15.31 -8.82 5.19
CA PRO A 141 -15.38 -8.20 6.52
C PRO A 141 -16.04 -9.09 7.58
N GLU A 142 -17.12 -9.79 7.25
CA GLU A 142 -17.85 -10.66 8.15
C GLU A 142 -17.02 -11.90 8.55
N GLU A 143 -16.21 -12.41 7.63
CA GLU A 143 -15.32 -13.55 7.89
C GLU A 143 -14.13 -13.15 8.75
N VAL A 144 -13.58 -11.95 8.54
CA VAL A 144 -12.54 -11.39 9.43
C VAL A 144 -13.11 -11.16 10.82
N TYR A 145 -14.28 -10.53 10.92
CA TYR A 145 -15.00 -10.34 12.18
C TYR A 145 -15.23 -11.66 12.91
N GLY A 146 -15.79 -12.67 12.25
CA GLY A 146 -16.08 -13.97 12.88
C GLY A 146 -14.83 -14.68 13.39
N ARG A 147 -13.69 -14.55 12.68
CA ARG A 147 -12.40 -15.07 13.15
C ARG A 147 -11.88 -14.32 14.37
N MET A 148 -12.03 -12.99 14.40
CA MET A 148 -11.65 -12.18 15.57
C MET A 148 -12.52 -12.47 16.78
N GLU A 149 -13.84 -12.56 16.59
CA GLU A 149 -14.79 -12.90 17.65
C GLU A 149 -14.46 -14.28 18.23
N HIS A 150 -14.25 -15.28 17.37
CA HIS A 150 -13.84 -16.62 17.79
C HIS A 150 -12.52 -16.58 18.58
N ALA A 151 -11.51 -15.88 18.07
CA ALA A 151 -10.23 -15.76 18.76
C ALA A 151 -10.37 -15.12 20.15
N LEU A 152 -11.20 -14.07 20.27
CA LEU A 152 -11.49 -13.42 21.56
C LEU A 152 -12.26 -14.34 22.51
N ALA A 153 -13.27 -15.07 22.02
CA ALA A 153 -14.10 -15.96 22.84
C ALA A 153 -13.32 -17.15 23.41
N TYR A 154 -12.37 -17.69 22.64
CA TYR A 154 -11.59 -18.87 23.02
C TYR A 154 -10.14 -18.54 23.47
N GLY A 155 -9.83 -17.25 23.67
CA GLY A 155 -8.50 -16.80 24.10
C GLY A 155 -7.37 -17.25 23.16
N GLN A 156 -7.63 -17.28 21.85
CA GLN A 156 -6.65 -17.67 20.85
C GLN A 156 -5.91 -16.45 20.29
N PRO A 157 -4.61 -16.56 20.01
CA PRO A 157 -3.86 -15.47 19.39
C PRO A 157 -4.33 -15.23 17.95
N LEU A 158 -4.50 -13.96 17.59
CA LEU A 158 -4.81 -13.58 16.21
C LEU A 158 -4.32 -12.16 15.92
N SER A 159 -3.49 -12.01 14.89
CA SER A 159 -3.12 -10.71 14.35
C SER A 159 -3.84 -10.45 13.02
N VAL A 160 -4.42 -9.26 12.90
CA VAL A 160 -4.94 -8.73 11.64
C VAL A 160 -4.08 -7.53 11.27
N VAL A 161 -3.19 -7.72 10.30
CA VAL A 161 -2.23 -6.71 9.84
C VAL A 161 -2.59 -6.23 8.44
N ARG A 162 -2.12 -5.06 8.02
CA ARG A 162 -2.44 -4.51 6.70
C ARG A 162 -1.18 -4.05 5.97
N LEU A 163 -1.17 -4.23 4.65
CA LEU A 163 -0.12 -3.76 3.75
C LEU A 163 -0.68 -2.66 2.86
N GLY A 164 -0.27 -1.42 3.12
CA GLY A 164 -0.44 -0.29 2.24
C GLY A 164 0.75 -0.12 1.30
N ASP A 165 0.79 1.01 0.60
CA ASP A 165 1.96 1.43 -0.18
C ASP A 165 3.19 1.66 0.71
N GLY A 166 3.00 2.21 1.92
CA GLY A 166 4.07 2.42 2.90
C GLY A 166 4.82 1.13 3.26
N GLU A 167 4.09 0.09 3.69
CA GLU A 167 4.69 -1.19 4.06
C GLU A 167 5.32 -1.89 2.86
N LEU A 168 4.73 -1.77 1.67
CA LEU A 168 5.28 -2.37 0.45
C LEU A 168 6.56 -1.67 -0.03
N LEU A 169 6.61 -0.34 0.03
CA LEU A 169 7.81 0.45 -0.24
C LEU A 169 8.91 0.15 0.80
N ALA A 170 8.53 0.05 2.07
CA ALA A 170 9.42 -0.38 3.14
C ALA A 170 10.03 -1.76 2.85
N LEU A 171 9.22 -2.75 2.45
CA LEU A 171 9.70 -4.09 2.10
C LEU A 171 10.59 -4.13 0.86
N ALA A 172 10.35 -3.23 -0.10
CA ALA A 172 11.00 -3.22 -1.41
C ALA A 172 12.36 -2.51 -1.43
N HIS A 173 12.69 -1.69 -0.43
CA HIS A 173 13.92 -0.89 -0.47
C HIS A 173 15.18 -1.76 -0.41
N ASP A 174 16.08 -1.52 -1.36
CA ASP A 174 17.32 -2.28 -1.58
C ASP A 174 17.09 -3.80 -1.73
N THR A 175 15.90 -4.20 -2.20
CA THR A 175 15.56 -5.59 -2.52
C THR A 175 14.96 -5.72 -3.91
N VAL A 176 13.74 -5.23 -4.09
CA VAL A 176 12.98 -5.25 -5.33
C VAL A 176 13.17 -3.94 -6.08
N LEU A 177 13.31 -2.83 -5.35
CA LEU A 177 13.52 -1.50 -5.89
C LEU A 177 14.83 -0.90 -5.37
N PRO A 178 15.55 -0.11 -6.20
CA PRO A 178 16.68 0.68 -5.73
C PRO A 178 16.26 1.68 -4.64
N LEU A 179 17.11 1.91 -3.63
CA LEU A 179 16.83 2.85 -2.54
C LEU A 179 16.35 4.23 -3.01
N GLU A 180 16.99 4.80 -4.03
CA GLU A 180 16.63 6.14 -4.53
C GLU A 180 15.21 6.19 -5.10
N GLU A 181 14.77 5.12 -5.75
CA GLU A 181 13.39 5.03 -6.24
C GLU A 181 12.41 4.99 -5.08
N VAL A 182 12.72 4.23 -4.02
CA VAL A 182 11.89 4.18 -2.82
C VAL A 182 11.88 5.52 -2.08
N ARG A 183 13.00 6.24 -1.99
CA ARG A 183 13.04 7.59 -1.41
C ARG A 183 12.16 8.58 -2.19
N GLN A 184 12.15 8.48 -3.51
CA GLN A 184 11.32 9.34 -4.35
C GLN A 184 9.83 9.04 -4.17
N LYS A 185 9.45 7.76 -4.18
CA LYS A 185 8.05 7.32 -4.07
C LYS A 185 7.51 7.36 -2.63
N GLY A 186 8.37 7.15 -1.64
CA GLY A 186 8.04 6.97 -0.23
C GLY A 186 8.49 8.13 0.66
N ARG A 187 8.34 9.39 0.21
CA ARG A 187 8.70 10.57 1.03
C ARG A 187 7.98 10.61 2.39
N PHE A 188 6.83 9.96 2.48
CA PHE A 188 6.00 9.87 3.68
C PHE A 188 6.43 8.77 4.67
N LEU A 189 7.36 7.88 4.31
CA LEU A 189 7.75 6.73 5.13
C LEU A 189 8.28 7.13 6.51
N THR A 190 8.99 8.26 6.60
CA THR A 190 9.48 8.79 7.88
C THR A 190 8.31 9.07 8.84
N ASN A 191 7.22 9.68 8.33
CA ASN A 191 6.02 9.94 9.12
C ASN A 191 5.25 8.65 9.44
N ALA A 192 5.41 7.62 8.61
CA ALA A 192 4.85 6.29 8.85
C ALA A 192 5.72 5.41 9.77
N GLY A 193 6.76 5.98 10.40
CA GLY A 193 7.57 5.29 11.41
C GLY A 193 8.83 4.59 10.87
N MET A 194 9.28 4.90 9.65
CA MET A 194 10.48 4.31 9.06
C MET A 194 11.40 5.32 8.36
N THR A 195 12.65 5.40 8.79
CA THR A 195 13.68 6.21 8.13
C THR A 195 14.54 5.34 7.21
N LEU A 196 14.60 5.68 5.93
CA LEU A 196 15.37 4.89 4.95
C LEU A 196 16.88 5.25 4.91
N PRO A 197 17.77 4.27 4.61
CA PRO A 197 17.50 2.84 4.56
C PRO A 197 17.43 2.24 5.96
N ASP A 198 16.62 1.20 6.14
CA ASP A 198 16.55 0.45 7.39
C ASP A 198 16.31 -1.03 7.09
N PRO A 199 17.38 -1.79 6.76
CA PRO A 199 17.25 -3.20 6.44
C PRO A 199 16.78 -4.02 7.66
N GLN A 200 17.06 -3.58 8.88
CA GLN A 200 16.64 -4.29 10.08
C GLN A 200 15.12 -4.19 10.25
N ALA A 201 14.54 -2.99 10.14
CA ALA A 201 13.09 -2.79 10.18
C ALA A 201 12.38 -3.52 9.04
N ARG A 202 12.96 -3.49 7.83
CA ARG A 202 12.46 -4.23 6.67
C ARG A 202 12.40 -5.74 6.92
N ASP A 203 13.48 -6.31 7.43
CA ASP A 203 13.57 -7.74 7.65
C ASP A 203 12.64 -8.18 8.81
N MET A 204 12.48 -7.34 9.84
CA MET A 204 11.45 -7.55 10.87
C MET A 204 10.04 -7.54 10.29
N LEU A 205 9.73 -6.59 9.42
CA LEU A 205 8.44 -6.50 8.74
C LEU A 205 8.18 -7.76 7.89
N ALA A 206 9.18 -8.20 7.13
CA ALA A 206 9.09 -9.41 6.30
C ALA A 206 8.87 -10.67 7.15
N GLU A 207 9.50 -10.77 8.32
CA GLU A 207 9.30 -11.91 9.23
C GLU A 207 7.90 -11.93 9.82
N SER A 208 7.37 -10.79 10.27
CA SER A 208 5.99 -10.72 10.78
C SER A 208 4.95 -11.13 9.73
N LEU A 209 5.21 -10.94 8.44
CA LEU A 209 4.31 -11.44 7.39
C LEU A 209 4.26 -12.97 7.28
N ARG A 210 5.28 -13.69 7.75
CA ARG A 210 5.30 -15.17 7.71
C ARG A 210 4.38 -15.78 8.76
N THR A 211 4.17 -15.09 9.88
CA THR A 211 3.45 -15.59 11.05
C THR A 211 2.14 -14.86 11.32
N ALA A 212 1.88 -13.74 10.65
CA ALA A 212 0.63 -13.00 10.81
C ALA A 212 -0.60 -13.86 10.50
N GLY A 213 -1.65 -13.68 11.31
CA GLY A 213 -2.87 -14.47 11.23
C GLY A 213 -3.72 -14.15 10.00
N ILE A 214 -3.96 -12.86 9.76
CA ILE A 214 -4.69 -12.34 8.59
C ILE A 214 -3.92 -11.12 8.06
N ILE A 215 -3.67 -11.08 6.74
CA ILE A 215 -2.95 -9.99 6.09
C ILE A 215 -3.87 -9.29 5.08
N GLY A 216 -4.15 -8.02 5.32
CA GLY A 216 -4.83 -7.14 4.37
C GLY A 216 -3.87 -6.73 3.25
N ILE A 217 -4.24 -6.98 2.00
CA ILE A 217 -3.46 -6.60 0.81
C ILE A 217 -4.21 -5.56 -0.03
N PRO A 218 -3.51 -4.69 -0.79
CA PRO A 218 -4.19 -3.66 -1.55
C PRO A 218 -5.03 -4.24 -2.69
N HIS A 219 -6.21 -3.68 -2.90
CA HIS A 219 -7.04 -3.98 -4.07
C HIS A 219 -6.49 -3.30 -5.33
N SER A 220 -5.89 -2.11 -5.18
CA SER A 220 -5.33 -1.33 -6.30
C SER A 220 -4.22 -2.09 -7.03
N ARG A 221 -4.32 -2.12 -8.36
CA ARG A 221 -3.33 -2.74 -9.26
C ARG A 221 -2.17 -1.81 -9.64
N LEU A 222 -2.13 -0.58 -9.11
CA LEU A 222 -1.08 0.40 -9.45
C LEU A 222 0.32 -0.05 -8.96
N PRO A 223 1.41 0.52 -9.51
CA PRO A 223 2.77 0.01 -9.30
C PRO A 223 3.23 -0.10 -7.85
N THR A 224 2.86 0.83 -6.96
CA THR A 224 3.26 0.82 -5.54
C THR A 224 2.37 -0.06 -4.65
N PHE A 225 1.30 -0.64 -5.21
CA PHE A 225 0.36 -1.53 -4.52
C PHE A 225 0.56 -2.98 -4.99
N GLN A 226 -0.40 -3.61 -5.67
CA GLN A 226 -0.23 -4.99 -6.13
C GLN A 226 0.96 -5.16 -7.09
N GLY A 227 1.31 -4.10 -7.85
CA GLY A 227 2.51 -4.09 -8.67
C GLY A 227 3.79 -4.38 -7.90
N LEU A 228 3.82 -4.04 -6.60
CA LEU A 228 4.96 -4.27 -5.71
C LEU A 228 4.74 -5.46 -4.76
N LEU A 229 3.50 -5.73 -4.33
CA LEU A 229 3.13 -6.82 -3.42
C LEU A 229 3.73 -8.17 -3.85
N PHE A 230 3.41 -8.64 -5.06
CA PHE A 230 3.82 -9.98 -5.48
C PHE A 230 5.33 -10.11 -5.72
N PRO A 231 6.02 -9.11 -6.32
CA PRO A 231 7.49 -9.08 -6.35
C PRO A 231 8.12 -9.14 -4.96
N VAL A 232 7.62 -8.37 -3.99
CA VAL A 232 8.09 -8.37 -2.60
C VAL A 232 7.91 -9.75 -1.97
N LEU A 233 6.72 -10.33 -2.03
CA LEU A 233 6.46 -11.66 -1.46
C LEU A 233 7.39 -12.71 -2.07
N ARG A 234 7.62 -12.68 -3.39
CA ARG A 234 8.57 -13.57 -4.06
C ARG A 234 10.01 -13.38 -3.57
N HIS A 235 10.46 -12.13 -3.40
CA HIS A 235 11.82 -11.84 -2.90
C HIS A 235 12.06 -12.51 -1.54
N TYR A 236 11.09 -12.44 -0.64
CA TYR A 236 11.18 -13.04 0.69
C TYR A 236 10.78 -14.53 0.74
N GLY A 237 10.49 -15.16 -0.40
CA GLY A 237 10.06 -16.56 -0.45
C GLY A 237 8.70 -16.82 0.20
N ILE A 238 7.85 -15.80 0.33
CA ILE A 238 6.52 -15.91 0.93
C ILE A 238 5.52 -16.30 -0.16
N SER A 239 4.90 -17.47 -0.03
CA SER A 239 3.84 -17.91 -0.94
C SER A 239 2.52 -17.25 -0.54
N TYR A 240 2.00 -16.34 -1.36
CA TYR A 240 0.69 -15.71 -1.10
C TYR A 240 -0.46 -16.71 -1.04
N ARG A 241 -0.31 -17.92 -1.62
CA ARG A 241 -1.32 -18.98 -1.57
C ARG A 241 -1.40 -19.70 -0.22
N SER A 242 -0.37 -19.57 0.62
CA SER A 242 -0.40 -20.11 1.99
C SER A 242 -0.80 -19.07 3.04
N LEU A 243 -1.03 -17.82 2.63
CA LEU A 243 -1.44 -16.74 3.53
C LEU A 243 -2.97 -16.70 3.64
N THR A 244 -3.46 -16.28 4.80
CA THR A 244 -4.87 -15.87 4.95
C THR A 244 -4.96 -14.39 4.62
N LEU A 245 -5.70 -14.03 3.57
CA LEU A 245 -5.68 -12.69 3.01
C LEU A 245 -7.05 -12.00 3.08
N THR A 246 -7.04 -10.69 3.29
CA THR A 246 -8.20 -9.79 3.17
C THR A 246 -7.77 -8.51 2.44
N THR A 247 -8.58 -7.45 2.42
CA THR A 247 -8.20 -6.14 1.85
C THR A 247 -7.41 -5.31 2.85
N SER A 248 -6.47 -4.48 2.39
CA SER A 248 -5.69 -3.59 3.28
C SER A 248 -6.52 -2.44 3.87
N THR A 249 -7.76 -2.28 3.41
CA THR A 249 -8.78 -1.35 3.91
C THR A 249 -9.79 -2.03 4.85
N ILE A 250 -9.48 -3.25 5.33
CA ILE A 250 -10.38 -4.04 6.18
C ILE A 250 -10.80 -3.31 7.46
N ASN A 251 -9.94 -2.46 8.02
CA ASN A 251 -10.26 -1.60 9.16
C ASN A 251 -11.48 -0.69 8.87
N TYR A 252 -11.52 -0.07 7.70
CA TYR A 252 -12.65 0.75 7.26
C TYR A 252 -13.89 -0.09 7.01
N ALA A 253 -13.74 -1.22 6.32
CA ALA A 253 -14.88 -2.10 6.04
C ALA A 253 -15.53 -2.65 7.32
N LEU A 254 -14.71 -3.06 8.31
CA LEU A 254 -15.20 -3.47 9.63
C LEU A 254 -15.97 -2.34 10.33
N HIS A 255 -15.52 -1.09 10.17
CA HIS A 255 -16.21 0.07 10.76
C HIS A 255 -17.54 0.38 10.05
N GLU A 256 -17.51 0.48 8.72
CA GLU A 256 -18.65 0.83 7.88
C GLU A 256 -19.78 -0.20 8.00
N HIS A 257 -19.42 -1.48 8.08
CA HIS A 257 -20.37 -2.59 8.29
C HIS A 257 -20.88 -2.67 9.74
N GLY A 258 -20.40 -1.82 10.66
CA GLY A 258 -20.80 -1.82 12.07
C GLY A 258 -20.21 -2.98 12.88
N LEU A 259 -19.23 -3.71 12.33
CA LEU A 259 -18.65 -4.91 12.93
C LEU A 259 -17.71 -4.56 14.08
N LEU A 260 -16.99 -3.42 14.02
CA LEU A 260 -16.21 -2.93 15.16
C LEU A 260 -17.10 -2.61 16.37
N GLN A 261 -18.24 -1.99 16.12
CA GLN A 261 -19.21 -1.61 17.15
C GLN A 261 -19.83 -2.84 17.84
N GLN A 262 -19.84 -3.98 17.15
CA GLN A 262 -20.22 -5.26 17.73
C GLN A 262 -19.04 -5.94 18.46
N LEU A 263 -17.82 -5.82 17.92
CA LEU A 263 -16.63 -6.52 18.41
C LEU A 263 -16.06 -5.93 19.72
N LEU A 264 -15.96 -4.59 19.78
CA LEU A 264 -15.25 -3.89 20.85
C LEU A 264 -15.97 -3.91 22.22
N PRO A 265 -17.31 -3.82 22.32
CA PRO A 265 -17.99 -3.83 23.61
C PRO A 265 -17.69 -5.06 24.48
N GLY A 266 -17.55 -4.81 25.78
CA GLY A 266 -17.27 -5.86 26.78
C GLY A 266 -15.85 -6.44 26.71
N LYS A 267 -14.93 -5.84 25.93
CA LYS A 267 -13.52 -6.24 25.86
C LYS A 267 -12.65 -5.19 26.56
N ARG A 268 -11.57 -5.65 27.20
CA ARG A 268 -10.49 -4.81 27.72
C ARG A 268 -9.59 -4.41 26.55
N LEU A 269 -9.64 -3.13 26.16
CA LEU A 269 -8.93 -2.61 24.99
C LEU A 269 -7.58 -2.02 25.39
N LEU A 270 -6.51 -2.44 24.70
CA LEU A 270 -5.22 -1.77 24.74
C LEU A 270 -5.07 -0.93 23.46
N LEU A 271 -4.93 0.39 23.60
CA LEU A 271 -4.75 1.29 22.46
C LEU A 271 -3.28 1.65 22.29
N ILE A 272 -2.74 1.49 21.09
CA ILE A 272 -1.32 1.69 20.80
C ILE A 272 -1.18 2.59 19.57
N GLY A 273 -0.40 3.66 19.65
CA GLY A 273 -0.16 4.56 18.53
C GLY A 273 -0.09 6.02 18.94
N ASP A 274 0.29 6.88 17.99
CA ASP A 274 0.50 8.30 18.28
C ASP A 274 -0.78 8.98 18.75
N ARG A 275 -1.91 8.66 18.12
CA ARG A 275 -3.24 9.20 18.45
C ARG A 275 -4.04 8.33 19.43
N ALA A 276 -3.38 7.39 20.12
CA ALA A 276 -4.08 6.41 20.97
C ALA A 276 -4.79 7.06 22.16
N SER A 277 -4.25 8.16 22.70
CA SER A 277 -4.89 8.93 23.76
C SER A 277 -6.19 9.58 23.29
N GLU A 278 -6.19 10.28 22.15
CA GLU A 278 -7.42 10.90 21.63
C GLU A 278 -8.45 9.86 21.21
N LEU A 279 -8.01 8.73 20.64
CA LEU A 279 -8.91 7.61 20.32
C LEU A 279 -9.55 7.02 21.60
N ALA A 280 -8.81 6.96 22.71
CA ALA A 280 -9.34 6.50 23.99
C ALA A 280 -10.49 7.39 24.47
N ASP A 281 -10.33 8.71 24.32
CA ASP A 281 -11.33 9.69 24.74
C ASP A 281 -12.60 9.56 23.89
N VAL A 282 -12.47 9.39 22.57
CA VAL A 282 -13.60 9.10 21.68
C VAL A 282 -14.32 7.80 22.09
N PHE A 283 -13.58 6.72 22.33
CA PHE A 283 -14.17 5.44 22.72
C PHE A 283 -14.88 5.47 24.07
N ARG A 284 -14.35 6.23 25.04
CA ARG A 284 -15.01 6.44 26.33
C ARG A 284 -16.28 7.27 26.18
N ALA A 285 -16.21 8.38 25.45
CA ALA A 285 -17.32 9.30 25.28
C ALA A 285 -18.47 8.71 24.46
N SER A 286 -18.16 8.02 23.36
CA SER A 286 -19.17 7.58 22.40
C SER A 286 -19.83 6.25 22.73
N ALA A 287 -19.16 5.38 23.50
CA ALA A 287 -19.66 4.02 23.71
C ALA A 287 -19.28 3.39 25.07
N ALA A 288 -18.69 4.16 25.99
CA ALA A 288 -18.26 3.68 27.31
C ALA A 288 -17.41 2.40 27.23
N LEU A 289 -16.52 2.32 26.22
CA LEU A 289 -15.65 1.16 26.05
C LEU A 289 -14.61 1.07 27.17
N ASN A 290 -14.24 -0.16 27.54
CA ASN A 290 -13.26 -0.43 28.58
C ASN A 290 -11.83 -0.31 28.03
N ILE A 291 -11.18 0.81 28.32
CA ILE A 291 -9.78 1.06 27.96
C ILE A 291 -8.88 0.57 29.10
N ALA A 292 -8.25 -0.57 28.90
CA ALA A 292 -7.33 -1.19 29.85
C ALA A 292 -5.95 -0.52 29.89
N GLY A 293 -5.54 0.11 28.78
CA GLY A 293 -4.28 0.84 28.70
C GLY A 293 -4.16 1.65 27.42
N VAL A 294 -3.24 2.62 27.44
CA VAL A 294 -2.87 3.44 26.29
C VAL A 294 -1.34 3.50 26.22
N ILE A 295 -0.76 3.14 25.08
CA ILE A 295 0.67 3.24 24.80
C ILE A 295 0.86 4.25 23.67
N SER A 296 1.40 5.43 24.02
CA SER A 296 1.63 6.54 23.09
C SER A 296 2.82 7.40 23.56
N PRO A 297 3.60 8.00 22.64
CA PRO A 297 3.59 7.78 21.19
C PRO A 297 4.36 6.52 20.79
N VAL A 298 4.26 6.12 19.52
CA VAL A 298 5.07 5.04 18.92
C VAL A 298 5.88 5.62 17.76
N ARG A 299 7.15 5.95 18.00
CA ARG A 299 7.99 6.72 17.08
C ARG A 299 8.77 5.84 16.10
N GLY A 300 8.13 4.81 15.56
CA GLY A 300 8.76 3.92 14.60
C GLY A 300 9.30 2.62 15.21
N PHE A 301 10.13 1.91 14.43
CA PHE A 301 10.56 0.55 14.76
C PHE A 301 11.40 0.42 16.03
N HIS A 302 12.16 1.45 16.40
CA HIS A 302 13.01 1.42 17.58
C HIS A 302 12.20 1.38 18.90
N ASP A 303 10.94 1.81 18.88
CA ASP A 303 10.05 1.78 20.05
C ASP A 303 9.36 0.43 20.25
N ILE A 304 9.41 -0.48 19.26
CA ILE A 304 8.71 -1.78 19.36
C ILE A 304 9.09 -2.56 20.64
N PRO A 305 10.39 -2.67 21.05
CA PRO A 305 10.73 -3.36 22.29
C PRO A 305 10.07 -2.75 23.54
N LYS A 306 10.02 -1.41 23.62
CA LYS A 306 9.36 -0.68 24.70
C LYS A 306 7.85 -0.93 24.68
N VAL A 307 7.22 -0.80 23.52
CA VAL A 307 5.78 -1.03 23.33
C VAL A 307 5.40 -2.46 23.77
N MET A 308 6.18 -3.47 23.38
CA MET A 308 5.91 -4.85 23.76
C MET A 308 6.09 -5.08 25.28
N ALA A 309 7.07 -4.43 25.91
CA ALA A 309 7.26 -4.52 27.36
C ALA A 309 6.11 -3.88 28.14
N GLU A 310 5.63 -2.72 27.70
CA GLU A 310 4.46 -2.06 28.30
C GLU A 310 3.18 -2.88 28.09
N ALA A 311 2.97 -3.39 26.87
CA ALA A 311 1.81 -4.24 26.56
C ALA A 311 1.78 -5.51 27.43
N ALA A 312 2.93 -6.14 27.68
CA ALA A 312 3.03 -7.32 28.55
C ALA A 312 2.65 -7.03 30.01
N GLY A 313 2.75 -5.77 30.46
CA GLY A 313 2.30 -5.33 31.78
C GLY A 313 0.81 -4.98 31.86
N CYS A 314 0.08 -5.01 30.74
CA CYS A 314 -1.33 -4.68 30.68
C CYS A 314 -2.21 -5.93 30.60
N GLU A 315 -3.32 -5.90 31.32
CA GLU A 315 -4.34 -6.94 31.29
C GLU A 315 -5.44 -6.59 30.28
N PHE A 316 -5.30 -7.09 29.04
CA PHE A 316 -6.20 -6.77 27.92
C PHE A 316 -6.64 -8.02 27.12
N ASP A 317 -7.70 -7.86 26.32
CA ASP A 317 -8.24 -8.89 25.45
C ASP A 317 -7.92 -8.60 23.97
N LEU A 318 -8.04 -7.34 23.58
CA LEU A 318 -7.83 -6.85 22.21
C LEU A 318 -6.93 -5.62 22.20
N ALA A 319 -5.86 -5.68 21.39
CA ALA A 319 -5.07 -4.50 21.07
C ALA A 319 -5.56 -3.84 19.77
N VAL A 320 -5.74 -2.52 19.80
CA VAL A 320 -6.02 -1.68 18.63
C VAL A 320 -4.79 -0.82 18.37
N VAL A 321 -4.13 -1.05 17.22
CA VAL A 321 -2.79 -0.51 16.94
C VAL A 321 -2.84 0.41 15.73
N ALA A 322 -2.40 1.67 15.89
CA ALA A 322 -2.33 2.68 14.84
C ALA A 322 -0.99 3.43 14.90
N SER A 323 0.06 2.77 14.43
CA SER A 323 1.44 3.26 14.56
C SER A 323 2.22 3.18 13.24
N GLY A 324 1.56 3.44 12.11
CA GLY A 324 2.15 3.33 10.77
C GLY A 324 2.69 1.93 10.48
N ILE A 325 3.83 1.86 9.78
CA ILE A 325 4.50 0.62 9.36
C ILE A 325 4.82 -0.31 10.55
N PRO A 326 5.29 0.18 11.72
CA PRO A 326 5.48 -0.65 12.90
C PRO A 326 4.24 -1.44 13.37
N ALA A 327 3.03 -0.99 13.02
CA ALA A 327 1.79 -1.65 13.47
C ALA A 327 1.74 -3.12 13.06
N VAL A 328 2.25 -3.46 11.87
CA VAL A 328 2.31 -4.84 11.38
C VAL A 328 3.10 -5.73 12.34
N VAL A 329 4.29 -5.26 12.77
CA VAL A 329 5.16 -6.01 13.67
C VAL A 329 4.60 -6.06 15.09
N ILE A 330 4.04 -4.94 15.58
CA ILE A 330 3.45 -4.88 16.91
C ILE A 330 2.25 -5.82 17.01
N CYS A 331 1.32 -5.79 16.05
CA CYS A 331 0.17 -6.68 16.04
C CYS A 331 0.57 -8.15 15.97
N GLU A 332 1.54 -8.50 15.12
CA GLU A 332 2.03 -9.87 15.03
C GLU A 332 2.65 -10.34 16.35
N ARG A 333 3.51 -9.52 16.97
CA ARG A 333 4.15 -9.88 18.25
C ARG A 333 3.18 -9.94 19.42
N ILE A 334 2.15 -9.10 19.47
CA ILE A 334 1.09 -9.22 20.47
C ILE A 334 0.40 -10.58 20.36
N ALA A 335 0.12 -11.05 19.14
CA ALA A 335 -0.46 -12.36 18.94
C ALA A 335 0.54 -13.48 19.30
N SER A 336 1.73 -13.48 18.73
CA SER A 336 2.68 -14.59 18.86
C SER A 336 3.37 -14.66 20.23
N GLN A 337 3.55 -13.54 20.92
CA GLN A 337 4.28 -13.48 22.20
C GLN A 337 3.36 -13.34 23.41
N LEU A 338 2.24 -12.62 23.27
CA LEU A 338 1.32 -12.37 24.40
C LEU A 338 0.06 -13.22 24.33
N GLY A 339 -0.17 -13.97 23.24
CA GLY A 339 -1.33 -14.83 23.09
C GLY A 339 -2.65 -14.06 22.90
N LYS A 340 -2.60 -12.80 22.45
CA LYS A 340 -3.76 -11.90 22.38
C LYS A 340 -4.23 -11.65 20.95
N VAL A 341 -5.40 -11.02 20.82
CA VAL A 341 -5.88 -10.53 19.54
C VAL A 341 -5.37 -9.11 19.31
N ALA A 342 -4.90 -8.81 18.11
CA ALA A 342 -4.44 -7.46 17.73
C ALA A 342 -4.94 -7.08 16.33
N LEU A 343 -5.44 -5.85 16.21
CA LEU A 343 -5.94 -5.27 14.96
C LEU A 343 -5.14 -4.03 14.60
N ASP A 344 -4.54 -4.05 13.41
CA ASP A 344 -3.96 -2.87 12.78
C ASP A 344 -5.09 -1.95 12.29
N PHE A 345 -5.26 -0.83 12.99
CA PHE A 345 -6.33 0.14 12.81
C PHE A 345 -5.97 1.26 11.82
N GLY A 346 -4.68 1.50 11.59
CA GLY A 346 -4.18 2.54 10.68
C GLY A 346 -4.84 3.91 10.89
N HIS A 347 -5.04 4.63 9.78
CA HIS A 347 -5.64 5.96 9.77
C HIS A 347 -7.12 6.00 10.19
N LEU A 348 -7.79 4.86 10.44
CA LEU A 348 -9.12 4.90 11.06
C LEU A 348 -9.03 5.51 12.47
N ALA A 349 -7.92 5.29 13.20
CA ALA A 349 -7.68 5.96 14.47
C ALA A 349 -7.73 7.49 14.32
N ASP A 350 -7.03 8.02 13.32
CA ASP A 350 -6.96 9.47 13.06
C ASP A 350 -8.33 10.04 12.71
N LYS A 351 -9.08 9.35 11.83
CA LYS A 351 -10.43 9.78 11.41
C LYS A 351 -11.44 9.80 12.55
N LEU A 352 -11.37 8.82 13.46
CA LEU A 352 -12.22 8.78 14.64
C LEU A 352 -11.79 9.86 15.64
N ALA A 353 -10.48 10.00 15.89
CA ALA A 353 -9.93 10.99 16.81
C ALA A 353 -10.15 12.44 16.36
N SER A 354 -10.19 12.71 15.05
CA SER A 354 -10.50 14.04 14.49
C SER A 354 -11.99 14.33 14.41
N GLY A 355 -12.85 13.30 14.52
CA GLY A 355 -14.28 13.39 14.29
C GLY A 355 -14.68 13.43 12.81
N GLU A 356 -13.74 13.25 11.87
CA GLU A 356 -14.06 13.09 10.43
C GLU A 356 -15.02 11.93 10.21
N THR A 357 -14.88 10.87 10.98
CA THR A 357 -15.82 9.75 11.01
C THR A 357 -16.26 9.50 12.45
N PRO A 358 -17.58 9.39 12.73
CA PRO A 358 -18.04 9.20 14.09
C PRO A 358 -18.02 7.71 14.49
N TYR A 359 -17.65 7.44 15.74
CA TYR A 359 -17.91 6.13 16.34
C TYR A 359 -19.34 6.08 16.88
N VAL A 360 -20.31 5.70 16.05
CA VAL A 360 -21.71 5.55 16.47
C VAL A 360 -22.05 4.09 16.66
N ARG A 361 -22.51 3.73 17.87
CA ARG A 361 -23.11 2.42 18.12
C ARG A 361 -24.47 2.37 17.43
N LYS A 362 -24.62 1.48 16.45
CA LYS A 362 -25.92 1.22 15.80
C LYS A 362 -26.82 0.38 16.70
#